data_AF-A0A848HLR7-F1
#
_entry.id   AF-A0A848HLR7-F1
#
_cell.length_a   1.000
_cell.length_b   1.000
_cell.length_c   1.000
_cell.angle_alpha   90.00
_cell.angle_beta   90.00
_cell.angle_gamma   90.00
#
_symmetry.space_group_name_H-M   'P 1'
#
loop_
_entity.id
_entity.type
_entity.pdbx_description
1 polymer ?
#
loop_
_entity_poly.entity_id
_entity_poly.type
_entity_poly.pdbx_seq_one_letter_code
_entity_poly.pdbx_strand_id
1 'polypeptide(L)'
;MLKLNAAAVLILSAVVATGASAVGQHDASHNVTREQVRAEVLAARAAGTLDITEVNYPREFTAIKSTVTRAEVRAEVIRARAAGELDWTEASAAFPYANEKSSVVRADVLAEVIRARAAGELDITEATAAFL
;
A
#
# COMPACT_ATOMS: atom_id res chain seq x y z
N MET A 1 -3.54 72.31 -12.67
CA MET A 1 -2.38 72.30 -13.57
C MET A 1 -1.31 71.39 -12.95
N LEU A 2 -1.12 70.21 -13.58
CA LEU A 2 0.00 69.25 -13.59
C LEU A 2 0.96 69.10 -12.39
N LYS A 3 1.05 67.88 -11.79
CA LYS A 3 2.30 67.21 -11.31
C LYS A 3 2.06 65.67 -11.32
N LEU A 4 2.45 64.96 -12.38
CA LEU A 4 3.65 64.11 -12.57
C LEU A 4 3.67 62.79 -11.76
N ASN A 5 3.64 61.66 -12.48
CA ASN A 5 3.87 60.28 -12.01
C ASN A 5 5.37 59.93 -12.08
N ALA A 6 5.91 59.24 -11.06
CA ALA A 6 7.08 58.33 -11.10
C ALA A 6 7.40 57.89 -9.66
N ALA A 7 7.26 56.62 -9.29
CA ALA A 7 8.27 55.57 -9.40
C ALA A 7 9.49 55.76 -8.48
N ALA A 8 9.84 54.66 -7.78
CA ALA A 8 11.03 54.41 -6.96
C ALA A 8 11.02 54.91 -5.50
N VAL A 9 10.54 54.04 -4.59
CA VAL A 9 11.14 53.94 -3.26
C VAL A 9 11.53 52.48 -3.03
N LEU A 10 12.85 52.27 -3.10
CA LEU A 10 13.57 51.05 -2.83
C LEU A 10 13.98 51.14 -1.35
N ILE A 11 13.49 50.24 -0.48
CA ILE A 11 14.07 50.09 0.87
C ILE A 11 14.44 48.61 1.09
N LEU A 12 15.75 48.45 1.12
CA LEU A 12 16.57 47.28 1.42
C LEU A 12 16.74 47.14 2.94
N SER A 13 16.55 45.94 3.51
CA SER A 13 17.26 45.37 4.71
C SER A 13 16.53 44.13 5.22
N ALA A 14 17.11 43.06 5.77
CA ALA A 14 18.45 42.46 5.83
C ALA A 14 18.30 41.07 6.53
N VAL A 15 19.09 40.05 6.15
CA VAL A 15 19.86 39.08 7.01
C VAL A 15 19.16 38.53 8.28
N VAL A 16 19.11 37.24 8.67
CA VAL A 16 19.80 35.97 8.36
C VAL A 16 19.01 34.85 9.05
N ALA A 17 19.00 33.62 8.52
CA ALA A 17 19.04 32.40 9.33
C ALA A 17 19.53 31.22 8.48
N THR A 18 20.77 30.81 8.76
CA THR A 18 21.38 29.55 8.35
C THR A 18 20.61 28.35 8.90
N GLY A 19 20.48 27.30 8.09
CA GLY A 19 20.32 25.92 8.57
C GLY A 19 19.11 25.16 8.05
N ALA A 20 19.25 24.48 6.91
CA ALA A 20 18.58 23.21 6.67
C ALA A 20 19.36 22.44 5.60
N SER A 21 19.92 21.31 6.02
CA SER A 21 20.71 20.38 5.24
C SER A 21 19.97 19.93 3.98
N ALA A 22 20.71 19.83 2.88
CA ALA A 22 20.26 19.20 1.65
C ALA A 22 19.80 17.76 1.93
N VAL A 23 18.53 17.47 1.67
CA VAL A 23 18.03 16.11 1.51
C VAL A 23 17.25 16.05 0.19
N GLY A 24 17.72 15.17 -0.69
CA GLY A 24 16.96 14.62 -1.80
C GLY A 24 17.00 15.42 -3.09
N GLN A 25 17.87 15.00 -4.00
CA GLN A 25 17.67 15.25 -5.44
C GLN A 25 16.32 14.64 -5.84
N HIS A 26 15.38 15.48 -6.25
CA HIS A 26 14.19 15.11 -7.00
C HIS A 26 14.29 15.84 -8.33
N ASP A 27 13.90 15.19 -9.44
CA ASP A 27 14.02 15.70 -10.81
C ASP A 27 13.86 17.23 -10.89
N ALA A 28 14.90 17.91 -11.37
CA ALA A 28 15.01 19.37 -11.41
C ALA A 28 14.00 20.06 -12.36
N SER A 29 13.04 19.33 -12.93
CA SER A 29 11.95 19.88 -13.73
C SER A 29 10.75 20.33 -12.89
N HIS A 30 10.61 19.89 -11.64
CA HIS A 30 9.48 20.30 -10.77
C HIS A 30 9.91 20.51 -9.31
N ASN A 31 10.66 21.59 -9.05
CA ASN A 31 10.93 22.09 -7.70
C ASN A 31 9.69 22.80 -7.10
N VAL A 32 8.57 22.09 -6.94
CA VAL A 32 7.39 22.61 -6.23
C VAL A 32 7.48 22.30 -4.74
N THR A 33 7.43 23.33 -3.90
CA THR A 33 7.37 23.16 -2.45
C THR A 33 5.97 22.76 -2.00
N ARG A 34 5.85 22.18 -0.79
CA ARG A 34 4.54 21.81 -0.22
C ARG A 34 3.61 23.01 -0.07
N GLU A 35 4.17 24.19 0.21
CA GLU A 35 3.46 25.46 0.33
C GLU A 35 2.88 25.88 -1.02
N GLN A 36 3.66 25.74 -2.10
CA GLN A 36 3.21 26.04 -3.46
C GLN A 36 2.08 25.10 -3.90
N VAL A 37 2.21 23.81 -3.63
CA VAL A 37 1.15 22.82 -3.92
C VAL A 37 -0.14 23.16 -3.16
N ARG A 38 -0.05 23.55 -1.88
CA ARG A 38 -1.23 23.96 -1.09
C ARG A 38 -1.91 25.20 -1.68
N ALA A 39 -1.12 26.20 -2.08
CA ALA A 39 -1.64 27.41 -2.71
C ALA A 39 -2.36 27.10 -4.03
N GLU A 40 -1.78 26.24 -4.86
CA GLU A 40 -2.37 25.80 -6.14
C GLU A 40 -3.69 25.04 -5.92
N VAL A 41 -3.74 24.12 -4.97
CA VAL A 41 -4.97 23.39 -4.63
C VAL A 41 -6.07 24.32 -4.14
N LEU A 42 -5.76 25.33 -3.30
CA LEU A 42 -6.73 26.32 -2.87
C LEU A 42 -7.24 27.16 -4.05
N ALA A 43 -6.35 27.60 -4.93
CA ALA A 43 -6.71 28.36 -6.11
C ALA A 43 -7.61 27.56 -7.06
N ALA A 44 -7.27 26.29 -7.34
CA ALA A 44 -8.08 25.41 -8.18
C ALA A 44 -9.46 25.11 -7.56
N ARG A 45 -9.53 24.99 -6.23
CA ARG A 45 -10.80 24.85 -5.51
C ARG A 45 -11.66 26.13 -5.62
N ALA A 46 -11.06 27.30 -5.44
CA ALA A 46 -11.76 28.58 -5.56
C ALA A 46 -12.22 28.87 -7.00
N ALA A 47 -11.44 28.45 -7.98
CA ALA A 47 -11.77 28.57 -9.40
C ALA A 47 -12.77 27.50 -9.89
N GLY A 48 -13.09 26.49 -9.06
CA GLY A 48 -13.96 25.38 -9.45
C GLY A 48 -13.36 24.46 -10.53
N THR A 49 -12.04 24.51 -10.74
CA THR A 49 -11.33 23.71 -11.75
C THR A 49 -10.78 22.40 -11.19
N LEU A 50 -10.84 22.22 -9.87
CA LEU A 50 -10.45 20.97 -9.22
C LEU A 50 -11.51 19.90 -9.47
N ASP A 51 -11.18 18.92 -10.31
CA ASP A 51 -12.01 17.72 -10.46
C ASP A 51 -11.92 16.87 -9.21
N ILE A 52 -12.99 16.89 -8.41
CA ILE A 52 -13.16 16.11 -7.18
C ILE A 52 -14.04 14.88 -7.40
N THR A 53 -14.41 14.58 -8.65
CA THR A 53 -15.35 13.52 -8.97
C THR A 53 -14.63 12.34 -9.60
N GLU A 54 -15.10 11.12 -9.31
CA GLU A 54 -14.55 9.89 -9.93
C GLU A 54 -14.96 9.72 -11.40
N VAL A 55 -15.54 10.75 -12.03
CA VAL A 55 -16.15 10.66 -13.36
C VAL A 55 -15.10 10.61 -14.46
N ASN A 56 -13.95 11.25 -14.26
CA ASN A 56 -12.89 11.34 -15.27
C ASN A 56 -11.73 10.35 -15.04
N TYR A 57 -11.91 9.35 -14.17
CA TYR A 57 -10.96 8.25 -14.10
C TYR A 57 -11.01 7.47 -15.42
N PRO A 58 -9.88 7.25 -16.12
CA PRO A 58 -9.88 6.47 -17.36
C PRO A 58 -10.40 5.06 -17.07
N ARG A 59 -11.62 4.75 -17.52
CA ARG A 59 -12.17 3.39 -17.46
C ARG A 59 -11.82 2.66 -18.75
N GLU A 60 -10.55 2.31 -18.90
CA GLU A 60 -10.11 1.39 -19.95
C GLU A 60 -10.34 -0.06 -19.52
N PHE A 61 -11.60 -0.48 -19.50
CA PHE A 61 -11.93 -1.90 -19.34
C PHE A 61 -12.77 -2.36 -20.52
N THR A 62 -12.11 -2.87 -21.56
CA THR A 62 -12.78 -3.73 -22.53
C THR A 62 -13.17 -5.01 -21.79
N ALA A 63 -14.47 -5.25 -21.61
CA ALA A 63 -14.95 -6.46 -20.98
C ALA A 63 -14.55 -7.69 -21.83
N ILE A 64 -13.49 -8.38 -21.44
CA ILE A 64 -13.12 -9.66 -22.03
C ILE A 64 -14.13 -10.68 -21.53
N LYS A 65 -15.00 -11.16 -22.42
CA LYS A 65 -15.94 -12.24 -22.10
C LYS A 65 -15.23 -13.58 -22.21
N SER A 66 -15.45 -14.45 -21.23
CA SER A 66 -15.06 -15.85 -21.31
C SER A 66 -15.74 -16.50 -22.52
N THR A 67 -15.00 -17.31 -23.27
CA THR A 67 -15.53 -18.18 -24.33
C THR A 67 -16.06 -19.51 -23.78
N VAL A 68 -15.78 -19.82 -22.51
CA VAL A 68 -16.21 -21.06 -21.85
C VAL A 68 -17.32 -20.80 -20.82
N THR A 69 -18.26 -21.73 -20.76
CA THR A 69 -19.37 -21.75 -19.80
C THR A 69 -18.92 -22.28 -18.44
N ARG A 70 -19.68 -21.96 -17.39
CA ARG A 70 -19.42 -22.49 -16.04
C ARG A 70 -19.54 -24.01 -15.97
N ALA A 71 -20.40 -24.61 -16.79
CA ALA A 71 -20.56 -26.07 -16.84
C ALA A 71 -19.31 -26.74 -17.39
N GLU A 72 -18.75 -26.21 -18.48
CA GLU A 72 -17.50 -26.70 -19.08
C GLU A 72 -16.32 -26.57 -18.12
N VAL A 73 -16.18 -25.41 -17.47
CA VAL A 73 -15.12 -25.22 -16.45
C VAL A 73 -15.24 -26.24 -15.32
N ARG A 74 -16.46 -26.57 -14.87
CA ARG A 74 -16.66 -27.59 -13.82
C ARG A 74 -16.29 -28.98 -14.30
N ALA A 75 -16.71 -29.35 -15.50
CA ALA A 75 -16.36 -30.64 -16.10
C ALA A 75 -14.83 -30.79 -16.23
N GLU A 76 -14.17 -29.72 -16.67
CA GLU A 76 -12.72 -29.67 -16.84
C GLU A 76 -11.97 -29.80 -15.51
N VAL A 77 -12.42 -29.08 -14.47
CA VAL A 77 -11.81 -29.18 -13.13
C VAL A 77 -11.99 -30.59 -12.54
N ILE A 78 -13.14 -31.24 -12.74
CA ILE A 78 -13.36 -32.62 -12.27
C ILE A 78 -12.43 -33.60 -12.98
N ARG A 79 -12.31 -33.50 -14.31
CA ARG A 79 -11.38 -34.30 -15.11
C ARG A 79 -9.94 -34.09 -14.65
N ALA A 80 -9.48 -32.85 -14.59
CA ALA A 80 -8.12 -32.50 -14.19
C ALA A 80 -7.79 -33.02 -12.79
N ARG A 81 -8.75 -32.95 -11.86
CA ARG A 81 -8.62 -33.53 -10.52
C ARG A 81 -8.49 -35.05 -10.57
N ALA A 82 -9.32 -35.74 -11.34
CA ALA A 82 -9.27 -37.20 -11.47
C ALA A 82 -7.97 -37.67 -12.13
N ALA A 83 -7.43 -36.87 -13.06
CA ALA A 83 -6.16 -37.13 -13.73
C ALA A 83 -4.92 -36.74 -12.90
N GLY A 84 -5.09 -36.08 -11.75
CA GLY A 84 -3.98 -35.60 -10.92
C GLY A 84 -3.20 -34.43 -11.55
N GLU A 85 -3.79 -33.71 -12.49
CA GLU A 85 -3.15 -32.60 -13.22
C GLU A 85 -3.16 -31.27 -12.45
N LEU A 86 -3.96 -31.18 -11.40
CA LEU A 86 -4.08 -29.96 -10.60
C LEU A 86 -3.04 -29.98 -9.48
N ASP A 87 -2.17 -28.97 -9.46
CA ASP A 87 -1.31 -28.69 -8.31
C ASP A 87 -2.16 -28.03 -7.22
N TRP A 88 -2.27 -28.70 -6.07
CA TRP A 88 -3.01 -28.23 -4.91
C TRP A 88 -2.09 -27.66 -3.83
N THR A 89 -0.80 -27.66 -4.08
CA THR A 89 0.20 -27.19 -3.13
C THR A 89 0.59 -25.77 -3.49
N GLU A 90 0.74 -24.91 -2.48
CA GLU A 90 1.34 -23.59 -2.68
C GLU A 90 2.84 -23.67 -3.10
N ALA A 91 3.39 -24.89 -3.19
CA ALA A 91 4.75 -25.16 -3.63
C ALA A 91 4.97 -24.94 -5.14
N SER A 92 3.90 -24.72 -5.92
CA SER A 92 3.98 -24.46 -7.36
C SER A 92 4.49 -23.05 -7.69
N ALA A 93 4.37 -22.11 -6.76
CA ALA A 93 5.17 -20.90 -6.77
C ALA A 93 6.49 -21.23 -6.08
N ALA A 94 7.61 -20.94 -6.73
CA ALA A 94 8.98 -21.26 -6.31
C ALA A 94 9.38 -20.68 -4.94
N PHE A 95 8.73 -21.11 -3.87
CA PHE A 95 9.05 -20.80 -2.48
C PHE A 95 9.62 -22.08 -1.86
N PRO A 96 10.93 -22.14 -1.60
CA PRO A 96 11.56 -23.27 -0.95
C PRO A 96 11.21 -23.27 0.55
N TYR A 97 9.96 -23.56 0.89
CA TYR A 97 9.64 -24.01 2.24
C TYR A 97 9.70 -25.53 2.22
N ALA A 98 10.78 -26.08 2.78
CA ALA A 98 10.85 -27.50 3.06
C ALA A 98 9.65 -27.85 3.95
N ASN A 99 8.76 -28.71 3.45
CA ASN A 99 7.67 -29.28 4.25
C ASN A 99 8.27 -30.33 5.20
N GLU A 100 9.06 -29.86 6.15
CA GLU A 100 9.56 -30.69 7.24
C GLU A 100 8.38 -30.99 8.15
N LYS A 101 7.78 -32.17 7.96
CA LYS A 101 6.78 -32.65 8.90
C LYS A 101 7.45 -32.81 10.26
N SER A 102 6.87 -32.18 11.29
CA SER A 102 7.28 -32.43 12.68
C SER A 102 7.18 -33.92 12.98
N SER A 103 8.23 -34.47 13.61
CA SER A 103 8.24 -35.84 14.12
C SER A 103 7.48 -35.98 15.45
N VAL A 104 7.02 -34.87 16.03
CA VAL A 104 6.35 -34.85 17.33
C VAL A 104 4.85 -35.08 17.14
N VAL A 105 4.31 -36.06 17.87
CA VAL A 105 2.85 -36.31 17.85
C VAL A 105 2.11 -35.25 18.65
N ARG A 106 0.88 -34.93 18.22
CA ARG A 106 0.06 -33.88 18.86
C ARG A 106 -0.16 -34.10 20.35
N ALA A 107 -0.23 -35.36 20.80
CA ALA A 107 -0.35 -35.69 22.22
C ALA A 107 0.84 -35.18 23.05
N ASP A 108 2.05 -35.31 22.51
CA ASP A 108 3.28 -34.89 23.19
C ASP A 108 3.36 -33.36 23.28
N VAL A 109 3.00 -32.67 22.18
CA VAL A 109 2.91 -31.20 22.16
C VAL A 109 1.92 -30.70 23.21
N LEU A 110 0.76 -31.34 23.33
CA LEU A 110 -0.25 -30.96 24.33
C LEU A 110 0.26 -31.19 25.75
N ALA A 111 0.93 -32.32 26.01
CA ALA A 111 1.52 -32.60 27.30
C ALA A 111 2.58 -31.55 27.68
N GLU A 112 3.41 -31.15 26.72
CA GLU A 112 4.43 -30.13 26.89
C GLU A 112 3.83 -28.75 27.17
N VAL A 113 2.83 -28.33 26.40
CA VAL A 113 2.12 -27.05 26.60
C VAL A 113 1.45 -27.00 27.98
N ILE A 114 0.86 -28.10 28.45
CA ILE A 114 0.25 -28.16 29.79
C ILE A 114 1.32 -27.99 30.88
N ARG A 115 2.47 -28.67 30.75
CA ARG A 115 3.59 -28.54 31.71
C ARG A 115 4.12 -27.10 31.73
N ALA A 116 4.41 -26.53 30.57
CA ALA A 116 4.94 -25.17 30.45
C ALA A 116 3.95 -24.13 31.00
N ARG A 117 2.64 -24.32 30.77
CA ARG A 117 1.59 -23.48 31.38
C ARG A 117 1.59 -23.59 32.91
N ALA A 118 1.67 -24.80 33.45
CA ALA A 118 1.70 -25.02 34.90
C ALA A 118 2.97 -24.47 35.56
N ALA A 119 4.09 -24.48 34.84
CA ALA A 119 5.36 -23.92 35.26
C ALA A 119 5.45 -22.39 35.09
N GLY A 120 4.47 -21.76 34.43
CA GLY A 120 4.50 -20.33 34.14
C GLY A 120 5.51 -19.92 33.07
N GLU A 121 5.98 -20.88 32.26
CA GLU A 121 7.01 -20.71 31.23
C GLU A 121 6.42 -20.20 29.90
N LEU A 122 5.09 -20.19 29.75
CA LEU A 122 4.42 -19.65 28.57
C LEU A 122 4.11 -18.17 28.76
N ASP A 123 4.70 -17.33 27.92
CA ASP A 123 4.24 -15.95 27.75
C ASP A 123 2.91 -15.94 26.98
N ILE A 124 1.81 -15.89 27.73
CA ILE A 124 0.45 -15.80 27.18
C ILE A 124 -0.03 -14.34 27.05
N THR A 125 0.84 -13.36 27.33
CA THR A 125 0.41 -11.95 27.47
C THR A 125 0.29 -11.21 26.14
N GLU A 126 0.93 -11.66 25.06
CA GLU A 126 0.70 -11.08 23.72
C GLU A 126 -0.56 -11.62 23.01
N ALA A 127 -1.11 -12.75 23.44
CA ALA A 127 -2.26 -13.39 22.76
C ALA A 127 -3.64 -12.95 23.28
N THR A 128 -3.72 -12.23 24.40
CA THR A 128 -5.01 -11.86 25.04
C THR A 128 -5.47 -10.43 24.76
N ALA A 129 -4.67 -9.59 24.12
CA ALA A 129 -5.05 -8.21 23.76
C ALA A 129 -5.81 -8.09 22.41
N ALA A 130 -5.98 -9.20 21.66
CA ALA A 130 -6.56 -9.17 20.31
C ALA A 130 -7.99 -9.74 20.20
N PHE A 131 -8.63 -10.16 21.31
CA PHE A 131 -9.95 -10.82 21.25
C PHE A 131 -10.90 -10.49 22.42
N LEU A 132 -10.86 -9.24 22.91
CA LEU A 132 -11.97 -8.58 23.62
C LEU A 132 -12.10 -7.15 23.11
#